data_AF-A0A4R6DX71-F1
#
_entry.id   AF-A0A4R6DX71-F1
#
_cell.length_a   1.000
_cell.length_b   1.000
_cell.length_c   1.000
_cell.angle_alpha   90.00
_cell.angle_beta   90.00
_cell.angle_gamma   90.00
#
_symmetry.space_group_name_H-M   'P 1'
#
loop_
_entity.id
_entity.type
_entity.pdbx_description
1 polymer ?
#
loop_
_entity_poly.entity_id
_entity_poly.type
_entity_poly.pdbx_seq_one_letter_code
_entity_poly.pdbx_strand_id
1 'polypeptide(L)'
;MQACSPTPSAPSSAPATSHADKHGNPLAVGDEVRVLHVTLDPEMEDDEREMFEFMKGSICEIERFDAQGRAWVTMWWSCTDGNATTSLALEGYEMERVVR
;
A
#
# COMPACT_ATOMS: atom_id res chain seq x y z
N MET A 1 -21.32 -12.73 3.82
CA MET A 1 -20.04 -13.00 4.52
C MET A 1 -19.12 -13.66 3.52
N GLN A 2 -18.44 -12.90 2.67
CA GLN A 2 -17.55 -13.45 1.64
C GLN A 2 -16.20 -12.76 1.72
N ALA A 3 -15.16 -13.58 1.86
CA ALA A 3 -13.81 -13.17 2.22
C ALA A 3 -13.00 -12.82 0.97
N CYS A 4 -12.64 -11.55 0.82
CA CYS A 4 -11.67 -11.11 -0.18
C CYS A 4 -10.24 -11.50 0.26
N SER A 5 -9.43 -12.09 -0.62
CA SER A 5 -8.05 -12.53 -0.30
C SER A 5 -7.01 -11.83 -1.19
N PRO A 6 -5.83 -11.43 -0.66
CA PRO A 6 -4.81 -10.69 -1.42
C PRO A 6 -4.05 -11.56 -2.45
N THR A 7 -3.66 -10.96 -3.57
CA THR A 7 -2.91 -11.56 -4.70
C THR A 7 -1.67 -10.68 -5.04
N PRO A 8 -0.51 -11.24 -5.44
CA PRO A 8 0.70 -10.44 -5.76
C PRO A 8 0.66 -9.77 -7.15
N SER A 9 1.28 -8.60 -7.31
CA SER A 9 1.30 -7.78 -8.55
C SER A 9 2.69 -7.30 -8.97
N ALA A 10 2.84 -6.88 -10.24
CA ALA A 10 4.10 -6.56 -10.92
C ALA A 10 4.34 -5.04 -11.15
N PRO A 11 5.60 -4.54 -11.21
CA PRO A 11 5.92 -3.09 -11.17
C PRO A 11 6.11 -2.36 -12.51
N SER A 12 5.97 -1.02 -12.52
CA SER A 12 6.24 -0.07 -13.63
C SER A 12 6.89 1.25 -13.14
N SER A 13 7.96 1.75 -13.79
CA SER A 13 8.91 2.76 -13.25
C SER A 13 8.62 4.26 -13.48
N ALA A 14 9.02 5.13 -12.51
CA ALA A 14 9.05 6.62 -12.57
C ALA A 14 10.23 7.23 -11.74
N PRO A 15 10.61 8.54 -11.87
CA PRO A 15 11.91 9.10 -11.45
C PRO A 15 12.06 9.51 -9.96
N ALA A 16 13.31 9.66 -9.53
CA ALA A 16 13.77 9.69 -8.12
C ALA A 16 13.54 11.02 -7.38
N THR A 17 12.50 11.07 -6.55
CA THR A 17 12.46 11.94 -5.36
C THR A 17 13.08 11.13 -4.20
N SER A 18 13.67 11.74 -3.17
CA SER A 18 14.19 10.97 -2.05
C SER A 18 13.03 10.46 -1.18
N HIS A 19 12.64 9.20 -1.43
CA HIS A 19 11.59 8.52 -0.69
C HIS A 19 12.22 7.74 0.47
N ALA A 20 11.73 7.93 1.67
CA ALA A 20 12.25 7.25 2.85
C ALA A 20 11.12 6.74 3.76
N ASP A 21 11.39 5.65 4.47
CA ASP A 21 10.49 5.12 5.49
C ASP A 21 10.53 5.96 6.79
N LYS A 22 9.76 5.55 7.81
CA LYS A 22 9.69 6.25 9.10
C LYS A 22 11.02 6.38 9.84
N HIS A 23 12.02 5.55 9.48
CA HIS A 23 13.35 5.53 10.08
C HIS A 23 14.37 6.29 9.22
N GLY A 24 13.95 6.86 8.08
CA GLY A 24 14.82 7.53 7.13
C GLY A 24 15.56 6.56 6.20
N ASN A 25 15.17 5.29 6.13
CA ASN A 25 15.77 4.35 5.18
C ASN A 25 15.28 4.69 3.78
N PRO A 26 16.18 4.78 2.77
CA PRO A 26 15.78 5.06 1.41
C PRO A 26 14.91 3.92 0.86
N LEU A 27 13.90 4.29 0.09
CA LEU A 27 12.95 3.41 -0.57
C LEU A 27 13.08 3.55 -2.09
N ALA A 28 12.85 2.45 -2.79
CA ALA A 28 12.79 2.36 -4.24
C ALA A 28 11.52 1.62 -4.69
N VAL A 29 11.15 1.80 -5.97
CA VAL A 29 10.11 0.97 -6.60
C VAL A 29 10.56 -0.48 -6.58
N GLY A 30 9.68 -1.38 -6.19
CA GLY A 30 9.98 -2.80 -5.97
C GLY A 30 10.44 -3.14 -4.54
N ASP A 31 10.68 -2.16 -3.66
CA ASP A 31 10.91 -2.46 -2.25
C ASP A 31 9.61 -2.92 -1.57
N GLU A 32 9.73 -3.86 -0.64
CA GLU A 32 8.64 -4.27 0.24
C GLU A 32 8.58 -3.36 1.46
N VAL A 33 7.40 -2.79 1.73
CA VAL A 33 7.14 -1.98 2.91
C VAL A 33 5.99 -2.57 3.72
N ARG A 34 6.12 -2.49 5.03
CA ARG A 34 5.03 -2.77 5.96
C ARG A 34 4.22 -1.51 6.17
N VAL A 35 2.92 -1.58 5.89
CA VAL A 35 2.00 -0.49 6.18
C VAL A 35 1.80 -0.40 7.70
N LEU A 36 2.00 0.77 8.28
CA LEU A 36 1.85 1.01 9.72
C LEU A 36 0.58 1.76 10.06
N HIS A 37 0.21 2.70 9.19
CA HIS A 37 -0.97 3.52 9.34
C HIS A 37 -1.66 3.66 7.99
N VAL A 38 -2.99 3.76 8.05
CA VAL A 38 -3.85 4.05 6.91
C VAL A 38 -4.79 5.15 7.33
N THR A 39 -4.82 6.22 6.57
CA THR A 39 -5.73 7.34 6.81
C THR A 39 -7.01 7.08 6.03
N LEU A 40 -8.12 6.85 6.73
CA LEU A 40 -9.41 6.51 6.13
C LEU A 40 -10.35 7.70 6.20
N ASP A 41 -11.18 7.84 5.18
CA ASP A 41 -12.26 8.82 5.20
C ASP A 41 -13.36 8.35 6.18
N PRO A 42 -13.85 9.20 7.09
CA PRO A 42 -14.90 8.82 8.04
C PRO A 42 -16.24 8.51 7.38
N GLU A 43 -16.48 8.96 6.14
CA GLU A 43 -17.70 8.70 5.36
C GLU A 43 -17.58 7.43 4.49
N MET A 44 -16.43 6.74 4.54
CA MET A 44 -16.19 5.47 3.84
C MET A 44 -17.12 4.36 4.34
N GLU A 45 -17.61 3.53 3.43
CA GLU A 45 -18.45 2.37 3.75
C GLU A 45 -17.70 1.34 4.59
N ASP A 46 -18.43 0.62 5.45
CA ASP A 46 -17.86 -0.37 6.37
C ASP A 46 -17.02 -1.45 5.65
N ASP A 47 -17.55 -2.05 4.59
CA ASP A 47 -16.84 -3.10 3.83
C ASP A 47 -15.55 -2.58 3.20
N GLU A 48 -15.56 -1.34 2.67
CA GLU A 48 -14.37 -0.71 2.08
C GLU A 48 -13.34 -0.37 3.16
N ARG A 49 -13.80 0.17 4.30
CA ARG A 49 -12.96 0.41 5.47
C ARG A 49 -12.27 -0.86 5.93
N GLU A 50 -12.97 -1.98 6.03
CA GLU A 50 -12.37 -3.27 6.42
C GLU A 50 -11.24 -3.69 5.48
N MET A 51 -11.38 -3.45 4.16
CA MET A 51 -10.31 -3.74 3.19
C MET A 51 -9.07 -2.86 3.42
N PHE A 52 -9.26 -1.56 3.67
CA PHE A 52 -8.14 -0.67 3.96
C PHE A 52 -7.50 -0.95 5.33
N GLU A 53 -8.30 -1.27 6.34
CA GLU A 53 -7.80 -1.65 7.67
C GLU A 53 -6.96 -2.93 7.60
N PHE A 54 -7.30 -3.89 6.75
CA PHE A 54 -6.48 -5.08 6.54
C PHE A 54 -5.11 -4.77 5.93
N MET A 55 -5.00 -3.72 5.10
CA MET A 55 -3.70 -3.30 4.59
C MET A 55 -2.78 -2.84 5.72
N LYS A 56 -3.31 -2.32 6.83
CA LYS A 56 -2.51 -1.99 8.01
C LYS A 56 -1.85 -3.25 8.58
N GLY A 57 -0.52 -3.23 8.63
CA GLY A 57 0.32 -4.33 9.09
C GLY A 57 0.70 -5.31 7.98
N SER A 58 0.07 -5.24 6.82
CA SER A 58 0.43 -6.03 5.63
C SER A 58 1.71 -5.51 4.99
N ILE A 59 2.40 -6.41 4.30
CA ILE A 59 3.60 -6.09 3.52
C ILE A 59 3.18 -5.95 2.06
N CYS A 60 3.50 -4.82 1.46
CA CYS A 60 3.18 -4.51 0.08
C CYS A 60 4.41 -4.02 -0.67
N GLU A 61 4.47 -4.31 -1.97
CA GLU A 61 5.51 -3.78 -2.85
C GLU A 61 5.16 -2.35 -3.27
N ILE A 62 6.17 -1.48 -3.28
CA ILE A 62 6.04 -0.13 -3.83
C ILE A 62 5.94 -0.22 -5.35
N GLU A 63 4.78 0.16 -5.89
CA GLU A 63 4.52 0.16 -7.33
C GLU A 63 5.11 1.41 -8.00
N ARG A 64 4.96 2.56 -7.34
CA ARG A 64 5.41 3.87 -7.87
C ARG A 64 5.50 4.90 -6.75
N PHE A 65 6.05 6.07 -7.07
CA PHE A 65 5.95 7.25 -6.23
C PHE A 65 5.25 8.39 -6.96
N ASP A 66 4.52 9.22 -6.22
CA ASP A 66 3.89 10.43 -6.79
C ASP A 66 4.78 11.68 -6.67
N ALA A 67 4.30 12.77 -7.27
CA ALA A 67 4.99 14.06 -7.26
C ALA A 67 5.15 14.68 -5.86
N GLN A 68 4.43 14.17 -4.85
CA GLN A 68 4.53 14.62 -3.45
C GLN A 68 5.52 13.77 -2.65
N GLY A 69 6.10 12.73 -3.24
CA GLY A 69 7.03 11.84 -2.56
C GLY A 69 6.40 10.63 -1.91
N ARG A 70 5.08 10.42 -2.05
CA ARG A 70 4.36 9.31 -1.39
C ARG A 70 4.55 8.01 -2.16
N ALA A 71 4.71 6.91 -1.42
CA ALA A 71 4.84 5.58 -1.98
C ALA A 71 3.47 4.99 -2.26
N TRP A 72 3.22 4.62 -3.50
CA TRP A 72 1.99 3.96 -3.89
C TRP A 72 2.16 2.45 -3.77
N VAL A 73 1.30 1.84 -2.97
CA VAL A 73 1.18 0.38 -2.85
C VAL A 73 -0.20 -0.04 -3.32
N THR A 74 -0.29 -1.19 -3.97
CA THR A 74 -1.56 -1.74 -4.45
C THR A 74 -1.73 -3.15 -3.92
N MET A 75 -2.88 -3.42 -3.31
CA MET A 75 -3.30 -4.77 -2.91
C MET A 75 -4.44 -5.25 -3.80
N TRP A 76 -4.33 -6.48 -4.29
CA TRP A 76 -5.27 -7.09 -5.22
C TRP A 76 -6.12 -8.11 -4.51
N TRP A 77 -7.42 -7.91 -4.50
CA TRP A 77 -8.38 -8.70 -3.77
C TRP A 77 -9.12 -9.64 -4.72
N SER A 78 -9.11 -10.93 -4.40
CA SER A 78 -10.01 -11.90 -5.01
C SER A 78 -11.31 -11.92 -4.22
N CYS A 79 -12.33 -11.23 -4.73
CA CYS A 79 -13.67 -11.21 -4.16
C CYS A 79 -14.59 -12.14 -4.95
N THR A 80 -15.78 -12.43 -4.41
CA THR A 80 -16.65 -13.46 -5.01
C THR A 80 -17.36 -12.99 -6.28
N ASP A 81 -17.53 -11.68 -6.45
CA ASP A 81 -18.08 -11.06 -7.67
C ASP A 81 -16.98 -10.60 -8.66
N GLY A 82 -15.70 -10.86 -8.36
CA GLY A 82 -14.58 -10.48 -9.22
C GLY A 82 -13.36 -9.99 -8.46
N ASN A 83 -12.45 -9.33 -9.17
CA ASN A 83 -11.25 -8.76 -8.60
C ASN A 83 -11.49 -7.31 -8.18
N ALA A 84 -11.12 -6.98 -6.95
CA ALA A 84 -11.06 -5.61 -6.46
C ALA A 84 -9.60 -5.20 -6.24
N THR A 85 -9.33 -3.90 -6.23
CA THR A 85 -7.99 -3.36 -5.95
C THR A 85 -8.11 -2.21 -4.99
N THR A 86 -7.22 -2.16 -4.00
CA THR A 86 -7.07 -1.00 -3.12
C THR A 86 -5.66 -0.47 -3.27
N SER A 87 -5.55 0.81 -3.58
CA SER A 87 -4.27 1.50 -3.68
C SER A 87 -4.17 2.56 -2.60
N LEU A 88 -3.00 2.65 -1.96
CA LEU A 88 -2.71 3.64 -0.93
C LEU A 88 -1.46 4.43 -1.29
N ALA A 89 -1.53 5.74 -1.11
CA ALA A 89 -0.37 6.62 -1.13
C ALA A 89 0.12 6.81 0.30
N LEU A 90 1.21 6.15 0.66
CA LEU A 90 1.81 6.16 1.98
C LEU A 90 2.85 7.25 2.11
N GLU A 91 2.75 8.03 3.19
CA GLU A 91 3.83 8.90 3.63
C GLU A 91 4.92 8.10 4.36
N GLY A 92 6.12 8.68 4.48
CA GLY A 92 7.25 8.00 5.13
C GLY A 92 6.92 7.47 6.52
N TYR A 93 6.17 8.22 7.33
CA TYR A 93 5.78 7.80 8.68
C TYR A 93 4.71 6.68 8.70
N GLU A 94 4.00 6.45 7.59
CA GLU A 94 2.96 5.42 7.46
C GLU A 94 3.52 4.07 7.04
N MET A 95 4.83 3.98 6.77
CA MET A 95 5.46 2.76 6.26
C MET A 95 6.82 2.49 6.88
N GLU A 96 7.20 1.21 6.89
CA GLU A 96 8.50 0.72 7.35
C GLU A 96 9.09 -0.22 6.31
N ARG A 97 10.34 0.02 5.90
CA ARG A 97 11.01 -0.85 4.93
C ARG A 97 11.22 -2.24 5.52
N VAL A 98 10.81 -3.27 4.79
CA VAL A 98 11.06 -4.67 5.15
C VAL A 98 12.30 -5.13 4.41
N VAL A 99 13.37 -5.40 5.16
CA VAL A 99 14.57 -6.05 4.61
C VAL A 99 14.39 -7.56 4.78
N ARG A 100 14.17 -8.28 3.68
CA ARG A 100 14.18 -9.75 3.67
C ARG A 100 15.58 -10.32 3.61
#